data_AF-A0A4P9CAQ3-F1
#
_entry.id   AF-A0A4P9CAQ3-F1
#
_cell.length_a   1.000
_cell.length_b   1.000
_cell.length_c   1.000
_cell.angle_alpha   90.00
_cell.angle_beta   90.00
_cell.angle_gamma   90.00
#
_symmetry.space_group_name_H-M   'P 1'
#
loop_
_entity.id
_entity.type
_entity.pdbx_description
1 polymer ?
#
loop_
_entity_poly.entity_id
_entity_poly.type
_entity_poly.pdbx_seq_one_letter_code
_entity_poly.pdbx_strand_id
1 'polypeptide(L)'
;MKRKRAGLAITGLLVVAIIAVGATLALLSTTTGTKTNAFSSNRNISIQLREDKWDGYTFEDGAGDSTTGEEAIEGHEEDMTLGVNQAKAYLPGQSIPKNPTVKNNNTNGNGVETRVALKVTYFIGKQQVTYETFKTTLLDTNGIAFDTDNWTKIQNSSDEKLADIYLYNEELGLEEDNKTTEKNTTTPLFSTVPINKNLQPDAEGKLPSFNINVQAYAIQAGIDGMSIEEEMVKFINAN
;
A
#
# COMPACT_ATOMS: atom_id res chain seq x y z
N MET A 1 -30.89 50.72 -69.76
CA MET A 1 -31.64 51.75 -69.00
C MET A 1 -31.40 51.47 -67.52
N LYS A 2 -30.86 52.30 -66.62
CA LYS A 2 -30.66 53.76 -66.46
C LYS A 2 -29.42 53.94 -65.55
N ARG A 3 -28.40 54.76 -65.90
CA ARG A 3 -28.16 56.18 -65.50
C ARG A 3 -28.25 56.38 -63.96
N LYS A 4 -27.31 56.96 -63.20
CA LYS A 4 -26.51 58.21 -63.32
C LYS A 4 -25.34 58.17 -62.30
N ARG A 5 -24.10 58.50 -62.69
CA ARG A 5 -23.33 59.76 -62.45
C ARG A 5 -23.05 60.17 -60.98
N ALA A 6 -21.75 60.43 -60.74
CA ALA A 6 -21.06 61.29 -59.75
C ALA A 6 -20.06 60.44 -58.94
N GLY A 7 -18.80 60.81 -58.72
CA GLY A 7 -18.01 61.99 -59.04
C GLY A 7 -16.53 61.64 -58.88
N LEU A 8 -15.66 62.44 -59.49
CA LEU A 8 -14.22 62.29 -59.54
C LEU A 8 -13.58 62.66 -58.19
N ALA A 9 -12.64 61.82 -57.71
CA ALA A 9 -11.44 62.07 -56.89
C ALA A 9 -11.57 62.93 -55.60
N ILE A 10 -10.82 62.70 -54.54
CA ILE A 10 -9.38 62.98 -54.33
C ILE A 10 -9.14 62.39 -52.92
N THR A 11 -8.13 61.59 -52.60
CA THR A 11 -6.71 61.89 -52.24
C THR A 11 -6.33 60.64 -51.43
N GLY A 12 -5.25 59.91 -51.64
CA GLY A 12 -3.90 60.34 -51.97
C GLY A 12 -2.99 59.72 -50.90
N LEU A 13 -2.28 58.64 -51.23
CA LEU A 13 -0.83 58.51 -51.04
C LEU A 13 -0.36 57.09 -51.41
N LEU A 14 0.71 57.11 -52.18
CA LEU A 14 1.46 56.00 -52.75
C LEU A 14 2.25 55.20 -51.68
N VAL A 15 2.30 53.88 -51.92
CA VAL A 15 3.47 52.97 -51.86
C VAL A 15 4.04 52.73 -50.45
N VAL A 16 4.18 51.48 -49.96
CA VAL A 16 5.19 50.51 -50.39
C VAL A 16 4.66 49.07 -50.34
N ALA A 17 4.85 48.35 -51.44
CA ALA A 17 4.80 46.90 -51.49
C ALA A 17 6.03 46.30 -50.78
N ILE A 18 5.83 45.46 -49.77
CA ILE A 18 6.76 44.38 -49.46
C ILE A 18 6.00 43.08 -49.66
N ILE A 19 6.43 42.35 -50.70
CA ILE A 19 6.04 40.99 -51.02
C ILE A 19 6.56 40.09 -49.90
N ALA A 20 5.65 39.51 -49.11
CA ALA A 20 5.82 38.23 -48.42
C ALA A 20 4.51 37.86 -47.70
N VAL A 21 3.38 37.77 -48.41
CA VAL A 21 2.21 37.09 -47.85
C VAL A 21 2.40 35.61 -48.12
N GLY A 22 2.79 34.93 -47.04
CA GLY A 22 3.23 33.55 -47.04
C GLY A 22 2.25 32.63 -47.75
N ALA A 23 2.82 31.64 -48.42
CA ALA A 23 2.11 30.42 -48.73
C ALA A 23 1.39 29.95 -47.47
N THR A 24 0.07 30.03 -47.46
CA THR A 24 -0.74 29.30 -46.49
C THR A 24 -0.57 27.83 -46.83
N LEU A 25 0.50 27.21 -46.30
CA LEU A 25 0.56 25.76 -46.17
C LEU A 25 -0.58 25.39 -45.23
N ALA A 26 -1.75 25.09 -45.79
CA ALA A 26 -2.80 24.43 -45.07
C ALA A 26 -2.23 23.07 -44.63
N LEU A 27 -1.82 22.98 -43.36
CA LEU A 27 -1.41 21.73 -42.76
C LEU A 27 -2.68 20.88 -42.60
N LEU A 28 -2.94 20.02 -43.59
CA LEU A 28 -3.99 19.01 -43.52
C LEU A 28 -3.59 17.99 -42.45
N SER A 29 -4.16 18.11 -41.26
CA SER A 29 -4.07 17.10 -40.21
C SER A 29 -5.46 16.49 -39.97
N THR A 30 -5.48 15.17 -39.81
CA THR A 30 -6.67 14.41 -39.44
C THR A 30 -6.26 13.41 -38.38
N THR A 31 -7.09 13.21 -37.38
CA THR A 31 -6.92 12.18 -36.36
C THR A 31 -8.09 11.22 -36.48
N THR A 32 -7.84 9.94 -36.22
CA THR A 32 -8.88 8.94 -36.11
C THR A 32 -9.47 9.00 -34.70
N GLY A 33 -10.74 8.59 -34.55
CA GLY A 33 -11.33 8.48 -33.22
C GLY A 33 -10.65 7.36 -32.41
N THR A 34 -10.44 7.60 -31.13
CA THR A 34 -9.92 6.59 -30.20
C THR A 34 -10.90 5.41 -30.10
N LYS A 35 -10.41 4.19 -30.39
CA LYS A 35 -11.15 2.96 -30.11
C LYS A 35 -10.72 2.45 -28.73
N THR A 36 -11.66 2.46 -27.79
CA THR A 36 -11.48 1.86 -26.47
C THR A 36 -11.77 0.37 -26.56
N ASN A 37 -10.77 -0.47 -26.31
CA ASN A 37 -10.96 -1.91 -26.15
C ASN A 37 -11.12 -2.19 -24.65
N ALA A 38 -12.23 -2.82 -24.27
CA ALA A 38 -12.44 -3.31 -22.92
C ALA A 38 -11.92 -4.75 -22.82
N PHE A 39 -10.89 -4.95 -22.00
CA PHE A 39 -10.40 -6.28 -21.64
C PHE A 39 -10.89 -6.56 -20.21
N SER A 40 -11.67 -7.63 -20.03
CA SER A 40 -12.15 -8.08 -18.72
C SER A 40 -11.51 -9.41 -18.37
N SER A 41 -10.85 -9.50 -17.21
CA SER A 41 -10.40 -10.77 -16.63
C SER A 41 -11.49 -11.31 -15.72
N ASN A 42 -11.68 -12.63 -15.72
CA ASN A 42 -12.53 -13.35 -14.77
C ASN A 42 -11.75 -13.82 -13.52
N ARG A 43 -10.47 -13.44 -13.38
CA ARG A 43 -9.60 -13.87 -12.28
C ARG A 43 -9.59 -12.81 -11.18
N ASN A 44 -9.76 -13.27 -9.93
CA ASN A 44 -9.78 -12.43 -8.71
C ASN A 44 -8.49 -12.59 -7.88
N ILE A 45 -8.18 -11.59 -7.07
CA ILE A 45 -7.20 -11.67 -5.98
C ILE A 45 -7.98 -11.42 -4.69
N SER A 46 -8.05 -12.42 -3.84
CA SER A 46 -8.60 -12.32 -2.49
C SER A 46 -7.54 -12.71 -1.48
N ILE A 47 -7.13 -11.75 -0.66
CA ILE A 47 -6.23 -11.97 0.47
C ILE A 47 -6.89 -11.50 1.76
N GLN A 48 -6.45 -12.07 2.88
CA GLN A 48 -6.87 -11.68 4.22
C GLN A 48 -5.63 -11.55 5.11
N LEU A 49 -5.56 -10.50 5.90
CA LEU A 49 -4.55 -10.30 6.94
C LEU A 49 -5.14 -10.66 8.31
N ARG A 50 -4.36 -11.36 9.14
CA ARG A 50 -4.74 -11.72 10.52
C ARG A 50 -3.54 -11.67 11.46
N GLU A 51 -3.85 -11.42 12.72
CA GLU A 51 -2.92 -11.38 13.85
C GLU A 51 -3.56 -12.04 15.08
N ASP A 52 -3.69 -13.37 15.09
CA ASP A 52 -4.39 -14.10 16.16
C ASP A 52 -3.76 -13.89 17.56
N LYS A 53 -2.48 -13.50 17.66
CA LYS A 53 -1.83 -13.14 18.93
C LYS A 53 -2.07 -11.70 19.33
N TRP A 54 -2.48 -10.86 18.38
CA TRP A 54 -2.84 -9.47 18.65
C TRP A 54 -4.28 -9.37 19.16
N ASP A 55 -5.25 -9.84 18.38
CA ASP A 55 -6.68 -9.62 18.62
C ASP A 55 -7.51 -10.91 18.75
N GLY A 56 -6.92 -12.07 18.50
CA GLY A 56 -7.60 -13.36 18.60
C GLY A 56 -8.37 -13.77 17.36
N TYR A 57 -8.46 -12.93 16.32
CA TYR A 57 -9.11 -13.30 15.07
C TYR A 57 -8.22 -14.22 14.22
N THR A 58 -8.81 -15.30 13.75
CA THR A 58 -8.20 -16.29 12.85
C THR A 58 -8.75 -16.14 11.43
N PHE A 59 -8.20 -16.90 10.48
CA PHE A 59 -8.71 -16.92 9.10
C PHE A 59 -10.08 -17.59 8.96
N GLU A 60 -10.55 -18.34 9.96
CA GLU A 60 -11.86 -18.99 9.95
C GLU A 60 -12.98 -18.05 10.43
N ASP A 61 -12.61 -16.92 11.04
CA ASP A 61 -13.56 -15.94 11.53
C ASP A 61 -14.08 -15.08 10.37
N GLY A 62 -15.38 -15.23 10.06
CA GLY A 62 -16.06 -14.54 8.96
C GLY A 62 -16.29 -13.04 9.17
N ALA A 63 -15.99 -12.52 10.37
CA ALA A 63 -16.02 -11.09 10.67
C ALA A 63 -14.62 -10.46 10.44
N GLY A 64 -14.58 -9.29 9.80
CA GLY A 64 -13.39 -8.45 9.68
C GLY A 64 -12.55 -8.73 8.44
N ASP A 65 -12.46 -7.76 7.54
CA ASP A 65 -11.50 -7.68 6.43
C ASP A 65 -10.10 -7.23 6.90
N SER A 66 -9.75 -7.48 8.17
CA SER A 66 -8.53 -6.97 8.82
C SER A 66 -8.59 -5.50 9.29
N THR A 67 -9.78 -4.89 9.39
CA THR A 67 -9.97 -3.53 9.94
C THR A 67 -10.10 -3.41 11.46
N THR A 68 -10.24 -4.52 12.20
CA THR A 68 -10.62 -4.49 13.63
C THR A 68 -9.47 -4.69 14.62
N GLY A 69 -8.23 -4.41 14.23
CA GLY A 69 -7.06 -4.48 15.15
C GLY A 69 -7.13 -3.52 16.36
N GLU A 70 -8.26 -2.87 16.60
CA GLU A 70 -8.52 -1.99 17.75
C GLU A 70 -9.08 -2.75 18.96
N GLU A 71 -9.76 -3.88 18.75
CA GLU A 71 -10.44 -4.64 19.81
C GLU A 71 -10.19 -6.15 19.69
N ALA A 72 -10.24 -6.85 20.81
CA ALA A 72 -10.15 -8.31 20.84
C ALA A 72 -11.42 -8.94 20.25
N ILE A 73 -11.31 -10.19 19.82
CA ILE A 73 -12.45 -11.04 19.46
C ILE A 73 -13.46 -11.11 20.63
N GLU A 74 -14.75 -11.18 20.30
CA GLU A 74 -15.84 -11.20 21.28
C GLU A 74 -15.61 -12.30 22.34
N GLY A 75 -15.75 -11.92 23.62
CA GLY A 75 -15.50 -12.80 24.76
C GLY A 75 -14.04 -12.86 25.25
N HIS A 76 -13.13 -12.15 24.58
CA HIS A 76 -11.70 -12.05 24.94
C HIS A 76 -11.25 -10.61 25.25
N GLU A 77 -12.17 -9.73 25.64
CA GLU A 77 -11.91 -8.30 25.87
C GLU A 77 -10.92 -8.03 27.03
N GLU A 78 -10.79 -8.99 27.94
CA GLU A 78 -9.86 -8.96 29.09
C GLU A 78 -8.74 -10.02 28.98
N ASP A 79 -8.64 -10.72 27.85
CA ASP A 79 -7.62 -11.76 27.64
C ASP A 79 -6.24 -11.12 27.49
N MET A 80 -5.45 -11.19 28.56
CA MET A 80 -4.08 -10.66 28.61
C MET A 80 -3.06 -11.52 27.86
N THR A 81 -3.47 -12.61 27.21
CA THR A 81 -2.62 -13.30 26.22
C THR A 81 -2.58 -12.55 24.89
N LEU A 82 -3.57 -11.68 24.64
CA LEU A 82 -3.69 -10.89 23.41
C LEU A 82 -2.95 -9.56 23.50
N GLY A 83 -2.23 -9.23 22.43
CA GLY A 83 -1.46 -8.00 22.31
C GLY A 83 -2.31 -6.73 22.41
N VAL A 84 -3.53 -6.73 21.85
CA VAL A 84 -4.44 -5.59 21.86
C VAL A 84 -4.81 -5.16 23.29
N ASN A 85 -4.94 -6.13 24.20
CA ASN A 85 -5.24 -5.86 25.61
C ASN A 85 -3.96 -5.47 26.38
N GLN A 86 -2.85 -6.13 26.11
CA GLN A 86 -1.55 -5.77 26.69
C GLN A 86 -1.12 -4.33 26.33
N ALA A 87 -1.44 -3.87 25.12
CA ALA A 87 -1.06 -2.55 24.63
C ALA A 87 -1.81 -1.39 25.33
N LYS A 88 -3.02 -1.63 25.87
CA LYS A 88 -3.83 -0.60 26.55
C LYS A 88 -3.12 0.00 27.76
N ALA A 89 -2.29 -0.79 28.44
CA ALA A 89 -1.53 -0.38 29.63
C ALA A 89 -0.19 -1.12 29.71
N TYR A 90 0.63 -0.97 28.67
CA TYR A 90 1.91 -1.66 28.59
C TYR A 90 2.89 -1.18 29.68
N LEU A 91 3.81 -2.07 30.07
CA LEU A 91 4.88 -1.78 31.01
C LEU A 91 6.23 -1.67 30.29
N PRO A 92 7.16 -0.80 30.75
CA PRO A 92 8.53 -0.80 30.24
C PRO A 92 9.17 -2.19 30.37
N GLY A 93 9.80 -2.67 29.29
CA GLY A 93 10.44 -3.99 29.26
C GLY A 93 9.52 -5.14 28.84
N GLN A 94 8.22 -4.88 28.65
CA GLN A 94 7.27 -5.87 28.13
C GLN A 94 7.50 -6.15 26.65
N SER A 95 7.23 -7.37 26.21
CA SER A 95 7.13 -7.72 24.80
C SER A 95 5.67 -7.94 24.43
N ILE A 96 5.09 -7.04 23.63
CA ILE A 96 3.68 -7.10 23.25
C ILE A 96 3.51 -8.09 22.10
N PRO A 97 2.65 -9.13 22.23
CA PRO A 97 2.39 -10.08 21.15
C PRO A 97 1.80 -9.41 19.89
N LYS A 98 2.31 -9.80 18.73
CA LYS A 98 1.81 -9.48 17.37
C LYS A 98 2.07 -10.69 16.49
N ASN A 99 1.53 -10.74 15.27
CA ASN A 99 1.91 -11.75 14.30
C ASN A 99 1.26 -11.52 12.93
N PRO A 100 1.66 -10.47 12.18
CA PRO A 100 1.08 -10.20 10.88
C PRO A 100 1.27 -11.37 9.91
N THR A 101 0.15 -11.99 9.53
CA THR A 101 0.10 -13.13 8.58
C THR A 101 -0.94 -12.88 7.50
N VAL A 102 -0.67 -13.33 6.28
CA VAL A 102 -1.58 -13.15 5.15
C VAL A 102 -1.95 -14.49 4.55
N LYS A 103 -3.24 -14.71 4.29
CA LYS A 103 -3.78 -15.88 3.59
C LYS A 103 -4.29 -15.48 2.21
N ASN A 104 -4.00 -16.29 1.20
CA ASN A 104 -4.68 -16.28 -0.10
C ASN A 104 -5.96 -17.12 -0.01
N ASN A 105 -7.12 -16.46 -0.17
CA ASN A 105 -8.46 -17.04 -0.06
C ASN A 105 -9.04 -17.44 -1.43
N ASN A 106 -8.24 -17.38 -2.50
CA ASN A 106 -8.70 -17.77 -3.83
C ASN A 106 -8.78 -19.31 -3.95
N THR A 107 -9.76 -19.80 -4.70
CA THR A 107 -9.99 -21.24 -4.92
C THR A 107 -9.78 -21.64 -6.39
N ASN A 108 -9.77 -22.95 -6.68
CA ASN A 108 -9.69 -23.41 -8.06
C ASN A 108 -10.93 -22.95 -8.85
N GLY A 109 -10.71 -22.30 -9.99
CA GLY A 109 -11.77 -21.74 -10.82
C GLY A 109 -12.25 -20.33 -10.42
N ASN A 110 -11.78 -19.80 -9.29
CA ASN A 110 -12.08 -18.43 -8.86
C ASN A 110 -10.88 -17.74 -8.19
N GLY A 111 -9.83 -17.49 -8.97
CA GLY A 111 -8.74 -16.60 -8.58
C GLY A 111 -7.38 -17.03 -9.12
N VAL A 112 -6.33 -16.48 -8.49
CA VAL A 112 -4.93 -16.68 -8.86
C VAL A 112 -4.06 -16.95 -7.64
N GLU A 113 -2.95 -17.63 -7.87
CA GLU A 113 -1.81 -17.62 -6.97
C GLU A 113 -1.25 -16.19 -6.87
N THR A 114 -0.73 -15.82 -5.71
CA THR A 114 -0.41 -14.41 -5.42
C THR A 114 0.99 -14.25 -4.84
N ARG A 115 1.64 -13.14 -5.20
CA ARG A 115 2.76 -12.58 -4.44
C ARG A 115 2.24 -11.56 -3.45
N VAL A 116 2.71 -11.62 -2.21
CA VAL A 116 2.21 -10.80 -1.11
C VAL A 116 3.31 -9.92 -0.53
N ALA A 117 2.95 -8.69 -0.18
CA ALA A 117 3.79 -7.82 0.62
C ALA A 117 3.02 -7.19 1.78
N LEU A 118 3.76 -6.84 2.83
CA LEU A 118 3.28 -6.07 3.97
C LEU A 118 3.93 -4.69 3.98
N LYS A 119 3.10 -3.65 4.05
CA LYS A 119 3.52 -2.28 4.34
C LYS A 119 3.36 -2.05 5.84
N VAL A 120 4.45 -1.69 6.49
CA VAL A 120 4.49 -1.40 7.93
C VAL A 120 4.76 0.08 8.14
N THR A 121 3.88 0.75 8.90
CA THR A 121 4.01 2.18 9.25
C THR A 121 3.98 2.36 10.75
N TYR A 122 4.75 3.32 11.24
CA TYR A 122 5.03 3.50 12.65
C TYR A 122 4.61 4.90 13.09
N PHE A 123 3.97 5.00 14.26
CA PHE A 123 3.47 6.25 14.80
C PHE A 123 3.92 6.43 16.24
N ILE A 124 4.36 7.64 16.60
CA ILE A 124 4.53 8.07 17.98
C ILE A 124 3.47 9.14 18.23
N GLY A 125 2.56 8.87 19.15
CA GLY A 125 1.28 9.58 19.24
C GLY A 125 0.54 9.53 17.91
N LYS A 126 0.29 10.70 17.32
CA LYS A 126 -0.38 10.84 16.03
C LYS A 126 0.60 11.07 14.86
N GLN A 127 1.89 11.19 15.14
CA GLN A 127 2.89 11.51 14.13
C GLN A 127 3.47 10.22 13.55
N GLN A 128 3.38 10.07 12.22
CA GLN A 128 4.09 9.01 11.52
C GLN A 128 5.59 9.27 11.56
N VAL A 129 6.38 8.21 11.80
CA VAL A 129 7.84 8.26 11.91
C VAL A 129 8.47 7.10 11.14
N THR A 130 9.78 7.19 10.88
CA THR A 130 10.54 6.06 10.35
C THR A 130 10.68 4.94 11.40
N TYR A 131 10.97 3.72 10.96
CA TYR A 131 11.28 2.62 11.88
C TYR A 131 12.46 2.95 12.80
N GLU A 132 13.50 3.63 12.31
CA GLU A 132 14.67 3.97 13.12
C GLU A 132 14.31 4.92 14.27
N THR A 133 13.50 5.95 13.98
CA THR A 133 12.98 6.86 15.01
C THR A 133 12.08 6.12 16.00
N PHE A 134 11.20 5.24 15.51
CA PHE A 134 10.34 4.42 16.36
C PHE A 134 11.15 3.51 17.28
N LYS A 135 12.12 2.77 16.73
CA LYS A 135 13.01 1.85 17.44
C LYS A 135 13.79 2.57 18.53
N THR A 136 14.50 3.64 18.18
CA THR A 136 15.37 4.37 19.12
C THR A 136 14.58 5.04 20.24
N THR A 137 13.32 5.41 20.00
CA THR A 137 12.48 6.07 21.00
C THR A 137 11.76 5.08 21.92
N LEU A 138 11.24 3.96 21.39
CA LEU A 138 10.27 3.12 22.10
C LEU A 138 10.73 1.69 22.38
N LEU A 139 11.64 1.15 21.57
CA LEU A 139 11.95 -0.28 21.59
C LEU A 139 13.23 -0.59 22.34
N ASP A 140 13.35 -1.85 22.78
CA ASP A 140 14.64 -2.37 23.23
C ASP A 140 15.71 -2.24 22.13
N THR A 141 16.98 -2.28 22.53
CA THR A 141 18.17 -2.05 21.68
C THR A 141 18.15 -2.88 20.39
N ASN A 142 17.63 -4.10 20.46
CA ASN A 142 17.54 -5.00 19.31
C ASN A 142 16.39 -4.64 18.35
N GLY A 143 15.37 -3.91 18.81
CA GLY A 143 14.17 -3.60 18.05
C GLY A 143 13.29 -4.82 17.81
N ILE A 144 12.37 -4.73 16.85
CA ILE A 144 11.56 -5.86 16.38
C ILE A 144 12.46 -6.85 15.64
N ALA A 145 12.34 -8.14 16.00
CA ALA A 145 12.96 -9.23 15.27
C ALA A 145 12.07 -9.61 14.08
N PHE A 146 12.42 -9.13 12.89
CA PHE A 146 11.74 -9.48 11.64
C PHE A 146 12.20 -10.84 11.11
N ASP A 147 11.29 -11.61 10.53
CA ASP A 147 11.56 -12.89 9.87
C ASP A 147 12.23 -12.67 8.51
N THR A 148 13.55 -12.48 8.51
CA THR A 148 14.33 -12.26 7.29
C THR A 148 14.56 -13.52 6.46
N ASP A 149 14.19 -14.70 6.98
CA ASP A 149 14.33 -15.96 6.26
C ASP A 149 13.19 -16.12 5.24
N ASN A 150 11.98 -15.68 5.61
CA ASN A 150 10.80 -15.76 4.74
C ASN A 150 10.37 -14.41 4.12
N TRP A 151 10.86 -13.29 4.66
CA TRP A 151 10.53 -11.96 4.17
C TRP A 151 11.75 -11.15 3.75
N THR A 152 11.66 -10.53 2.59
CA THR A 152 12.67 -9.60 2.08
C THR A 152 12.17 -8.16 2.20
N LYS A 153 12.92 -7.30 2.90
CA LYS A 153 12.65 -5.86 2.92
C LYS A 153 13.02 -5.25 1.56
N ILE A 154 12.03 -4.72 0.85
CA ILE A 154 12.22 -4.11 -0.48
C ILE A 154 12.25 -2.59 -0.39
N GLN A 155 12.88 -1.93 -1.37
CA GLN A 155 13.02 -0.48 -1.34
C GLN A 155 11.67 0.21 -1.58
N ASN A 156 11.26 1.02 -0.62
CA ASN A 156 10.21 2.00 -0.83
C ASN A 156 10.81 3.22 -1.54
N SER A 157 10.31 3.54 -2.74
CA SER A 157 10.72 4.69 -3.54
C SER A 157 10.18 6.04 -3.05
N SER A 158 9.45 6.09 -1.92
CA SER A 158 9.07 7.36 -1.29
C SER A 158 10.27 8.11 -0.72
N ASP A 159 10.36 9.41 -0.97
CA ASP A 159 11.49 10.26 -0.52
C ASP A 159 11.70 10.26 1.00
N GLU A 160 10.62 10.08 1.78
CA GLU A 160 10.67 10.16 3.25
C GLU A 160 10.84 8.79 3.95
N LYS A 161 10.72 7.67 3.22
CA LYS A 161 10.83 6.29 3.74
C LYS A 161 10.05 6.05 5.06
N LEU A 162 8.86 6.65 5.18
CA LEU A 162 8.00 6.54 6.37
C LEU A 162 7.25 5.20 6.48
N ALA A 163 7.48 4.29 5.53
CA ALA A 163 6.93 2.96 5.53
C ALA A 163 8.00 1.96 5.08
N ASP A 164 8.06 0.83 5.80
CA ASP A 164 8.85 -0.32 5.39
C ASP A 164 7.97 -1.30 4.61
N ILE A 165 8.50 -1.85 3.52
CA ILE A 165 7.78 -2.83 2.70
C ILE A 165 8.53 -4.15 2.77
N TYR A 166 7.82 -5.22 3.11
CA TYR A 166 8.35 -6.58 3.20
C TYR A 166 7.62 -7.47 2.20
N LEU A 167 8.36 -8.04 1.25
CA LEU A 167 7.86 -9.00 0.27
C LEU A 167 8.04 -10.41 0.81
N TYR A 168 6.99 -11.23 0.77
CA TYR A 168 7.11 -12.65 1.10
C TYR A 168 7.86 -13.38 -0.01
N ASN A 169 8.82 -14.24 0.38
CA ASN A 169 9.76 -14.85 -0.56
C ASN A 169 9.09 -15.89 -1.48
N GLU A 170 7.98 -16.50 -1.02
CA GLU A 170 7.28 -17.55 -1.77
C GLU A 170 5.95 -17.06 -2.38
N GLU A 171 5.44 -17.81 -3.34
CA GLU A 171 4.10 -17.59 -3.88
C GLU A 171 3.06 -18.25 -2.98
N LEU A 172 1.94 -17.55 -2.73
CA LEU A 172 0.81 -18.15 -2.05
C LEU A 172 -0.10 -18.86 -3.06
N GLY A 173 -0.19 -20.18 -2.92
CA GLY A 173 -1.09 -21.05 -3.68
C GLY A 173 -2.57 -20.77 -3.41
N LEU A 174 -3.45 -21.53 -4.07
CA LEU A 174 -4.89 -21.46 -3.85
C LEU A 174 -5.30 -22.24 -2.59
N GLU A 175 -6.44 -21.88 -2.00
CA GLU A 175 -6.98 -22.53 -0.80
C GLU A 175 -7.24 -24.02 -1.01
N GLU A 176 -7.77 -24.41 -2.17
CA GLU A 176 -8.12 -25.80 -2.49
C GLU A 176 -6.91 -26.71 -2.77
N ASP A 177 -5.74 -26.13 -3.05
CA ASP A 177 -4.50 -26.89 -3.31
C ASP A 177 -3.88 -27.44 -1.99
N ASN A 178 -4.46 -27.08 -0.83
CA ASN A 178 -3.90 -27.32 0.48
C ASN A 178 -4.82 -28.13 1.40
N LYS A 179 -4.59 -29.44 1.47
CA LYS A 179 -4.97 -30.25 2.66
C LYS A 179 -4.10 -29.95 3.89
N THR A 180 -3.16 -29.02 3.77
CA THR A 180 -2.26 -28.53 4.83
C THR A 180 -2.10 -27.03 4.63
N THR A 181 -2.47 -26.22 5.61
CA THR A 181 -2.49 -24.74 5.70
C THR A 181 -1.20 -23.98 5.30
N GLU A 182 -0.18 -24.66 4.78
CA GLU A 182 1.19 -24.16 4.66
C GLU A 182 1.51 -23.43 3.34
N LYS A 183 0.79 -23.65 2.22
CA LYS A 183 1.19 -23.04 0.93
C LYS A 183 0.41 -21.80 0.52
N ASN A 184 -0.69 -21.47 1.19
CA ASN A 184 -1.50 -20.30 0.89
C ASN A 184 -1.50 -19.26 2.00
N THR A 185 -0.69 -19.47 3.06
CA THR A 185 -0.56 -18.56 4.20
C THR A 185 0.91 -18.24 4.44
N THR A 186 1.23 -16.99 4.76
CA THR A 186 2.60 -16.60 5.10
C THR A 186 2.99 -17.03 6.52
N THR A 187 4.29 -17.14 6.78
CA THR A 187 4.80 -17.02 8.16
C THR A 187 4.53 -15.61 8.72
N PRO A 188 4.49 -15.42 10.06
CA PRO A 188 4.42 -14.09 10.64
C PRO A 188 5.64 -13.22 10.30
N LEU A 189 5.43 -11.97 9.91
CA LEU A 189 6.55 -11.04 9.65
C LEU A 189 7.42 -10.77 10.89
N PHE A 190 6.79 -10.72 12.07
CA PHE A 190 7.42 -10.66 13.38
C PHE A 190 6.41 -11.13 14.44
N SER A 191 6.87 -11.48 15.64
CA SER A 191 5.98 -12.07 16.67
C SER A 191 5.76 -11.20 17.91
N THR A 192 6.60 -10.20 18.13
CA THR A 192 6.50 -9.33 19.31
C THR A 192 7.06 -7.94 19.05
N VAL A 193 6.56 -6.96 19.81
CA VAL A 193 7.11 -5.61 19.90
C VAL A 193 7.79 -5.45 21.27
N PRO A 194 9.14 -5.48 21.35
CA PRO A 194 9.85 -5.39 22.62
C PRO A 194 10.01 -3.94 23.06
N ILE A 195 9.36 -3.59 24.17
CA ILE A 195 9.33 -2.24 24.73
C ILE A 195 10.59 -1.96 25.54
N ASN A 196 11.17 -0.78 25.37
CA ASN A 196 12.35 -0.37 26.11
C ASN A 196 12.08 -0.35 27.63
N LYS A 197 12.88 -1.11 28.38
CA LYS A 197 12.80 -1.19 29.85
C LYS A 197 13.08 0.13 30.58
N ASN A 198 13.73 1.07 29.91
CA ASN A 198 14.11 2.36 30.47
C ASN A 198 13.16 3.49 30.04
N LEU A 199 12.04 3.19 29.38
CA LEU A 199 11.04 4.22 29.06
C LEU A 199 10.58 4.91 30.34
N GLN A 200 10.62 6.24 30.30
CA GLN A 200 10.18 7.09 31.39
C GLN A 200 8.83 7.70 31.05
N PRO A 201 7.93 7.83 32.03
CA PRO A 201 6.71 8.59 31.84
C PRO A 201 7.00 10.09 31.69
N ASP A 202 6.05 10.81 31.09
CA ASP A 202 6.04 12.27 31.07
C ASP A 202 5.75 12.87 32.46
N ALA A 203 5.65 14.21 32.53
CA ALA A 203 5.38 14.93 33.77
C ALA A 203 4.01 14.57 34.39
N GLU A 204 3.08 14.08 33.56
CA GLU A 204 1.75 13.62 33.93
C GLU A 204 1.71 12.13 34.31
N GLY A 205 2.84 11.44 34.29
CA GLY A 205 2.95 10.03 34.64
C GLY A 205 2.55 9.06 33.52
N LYS A 206 2.43 9.54 32.27
CA LYS A 206 2.01 8.72 31.12
C LYS A 206 3.19 8.28 30.28
N LEU A 207 3.17 7.02 29.86
CA LEU A 207 4.11 6.52 28.86
C LEU A 207 3.70 6.98 27.45
N PRO A 208 4.64 7.06 26.50
CA PRO A 208 4.34 7.47 25.14
C PRO A 208 3.27 6.60 24.47
N SER A 209 2.25 7.22 23.88
CA SER A 209 1.35 6.49 22.97
C SER A 209 2.05 6.22 21.64
N PHE A 210 1.78 5.08 21.01
CA PHE A 210 2.35 4.72 19.72
C PHE A 210 1.48 3.69 19.00
N ASN A 211 1.69 3.53 17.70
CA ASN A 211 0.96 2.55 16.89
C ASN A 211 1.86 1.96 15.78
N ILE A 212 1.59 0.71 15.42
CA ILE A 212 2.19 0.03 14.26
C ILE A 212 1.05 -0.47 13.39
N ASN A 213 0.89 0.13 12.21
CA ASN A 213 -0.09 -0.30 11.24
C ASN A 213 0.56 -1.24 10.23
N VAL A 214 -0.10 -2.36 9.97
CA VAL A 214 0.30 -3.33 8.95
C VAL A 214 -0.81 -3.43 7.91
N GLN A 215 -0.44 -3.30 6.65
CA GLN A 215 -1.36 -3.42 5.52
C GLN A 215 -0.83 -4.43 4.52
N ALA A 216 -1.67 -5.36 4.10
CA ALA A 216 -1.31 -6.38 3.12
C ALA A 216 -1.66 -5.94 1.71
N TYR A 217 -0.78 -6.28 0.77
CA TYR A 217 -0.93 -6.06 -0.66
C TYR A 217 -0.64 -7.35 -1.40
N ALA A 218 -1.33 -7.59 -2.51
CA ALA A 218 -1.10 -8.76 -3.34
C ALA A 218 -1.17 -8.41 -4.83
N ILE A 219 -0.29 -9.07 -5.58
CA ILE A 219 -0.31 -9.08 -7.05
C ILE A 219 -0.35 -10.53 -7.54
N GLN A 220 -0.78 -10.73 -8.79
CA GLN A 220 -0.83 -12.05 -9.39
C GLN A 220 0.59 -12.65 -9.53
N ALA A 221 0.73 -13.93 -9.20
CA ALA A 221 1.94 -14.72 -9.41
C ALA A 221 2.07 -15.27 -10.84
N GLY A 222 3.27 -15.74 -11.19
CA GLY A 222 3.52 -16.48 -12.43
C GLY A 222 3.40 -15.67 -13.73
N ILE A 223 3.61 -14.35 -13.68
CA ILE A 223 3.65 -13.51 -14.89
C ILE A 223 5.07 -13.45 -15.45
N ASP A 224 5.28 -14.06 -16.61
CA ASP A 224 6.57 -14.07 -17.30
C ASP A 224 7.09 -12.65 -17.58
N GLY A 225 8.35 -12.39 -17.22
CA GLY A 225 9.01 -11.11 -17.45
C GLY A 225 8.62 -9.98 -16.48
N MET A 226 7.78 -10.26 -15.48
CA MET A 226 7.44 -9.29 -14.44
C MET A 226 8.51 -9.25 -13.34
N SER A 227 8.99 -8.04 -13.02
CA SER A 227 9.73 -7.81 -11.78
C SER A 227 8.73 -7.67 -10.63
N ILE A 228 8.61 -8.71 -9.80
CA ILE A 228 7.66 -8.74 -8.67
C ILE A 228 7.91 -7.57 -7.72
N GLU A 229 9.18 -7.28 -7.40
CA GLU A 229 9.53 -6.16 -6.51
C GLU A 229 9.07 -4.83 -7.09
N GLU A 230 9.38 -4.53 -8.35
CA GLU A 230 9.03 -3.26 -8.97
C GLU A 230 7.51 -3.08 -9.09
N GLU A 231 6.80 -4.11 -9.53
CA GLU A 231 5.33 -4.04 -9.66
C GLU A 231 4.64 -3.94 -8.30
N MET A 232 5.14 -4.65 -7.28
CA MET A 232 4.62 -4.53 -5.92
C MET A 232 4.82 -3.12 -5.38
N VAL A 233 6.01 -2.52 -5.55
CA VAL A 233 6.29 -1.16 -5.10
C VAL A 233 5.42 -0.14 -5.85
N LYS A 234 5.26 -0.29 -7.17
CA LYS A 234 4.34 0.55 -7.97
C LYS A 234 2.91 0.46 -7.46
N PHE A 235 2.41 -0.76 -7.21
CA PHE A 235 1.06 -1.00 -6.71
C PHE A 235 0.84 -0.38 -5.31
N ILE A 236 1.80 -0.59 -4.40
CA ILE A 236 1.75 -0.01 -3.05
C ILE A 236 1.77 1.52 -3.08
N ASN A 237 2.54 2.14 -3.98
CA ASN A 237 2.63 3.60 -4.05
C ASN A 237 1.44 4.25 -4.78
N ALA A 238 0.67 3.47 -5.53
CA ALA A 238 -0.55 3.95 -6.18
C ALA A 238 -1.77 3.98 -5.23
N ASN A 239 -1.67 3.41 -4.03
CA ASN A 239 -2.75 3.26 -3.04
C ASN A 239 -2.35 3.79 -1.67
#